data_AF-A0AAP3FYX4-F1
#
_entry.id   AF-A0AAP3FYX4-F1
#
_cell.length_a   1.000
_cell.length_b   1.000
_cell.length_c   1.000
_cell.angle_alpha   90.00
_cell.angle_beta   90.00
_cell.angle_gamma   90.00
#
_symmetry.space_group_name_H-M   'P 1'
#
loop_
_entity.id
_entity.type
_entity.pdbx_description
1 polymer ?
#
loop_
_entity_poly.entity_id
_entity_poly.type
_entity_poly.pdbx_seq_one_letter_code
_entity_poly.pdbx_strand_id
1 'polypeptide(L)'
;MDSRDHRNELKRFLMSFVHAGRGIWKTARTERNFQFHAAAACAVIICGFLVNLSLTEWAIIFLLIGGMLSLELLNTAIEHTVDLVTDKHHPLAKAAKDAAAGAVCVFAVISCIIGLLIFLPKL
;
A
#
# COMPACT_ATOMS: atom_id res chain seq x y z
N MET A 1 -16.45 -14.97 33.31
CA MET A 1 -15.52 -14.54 32.26
C MET A 1 -14.74 -13.36 32.83
N ASP A 2 -13.42 -13.52 33.05
CA ASP A 2 -12.61 -12.71 33.97
C ASP A 2 -12.05 -11.43 33.30
N SER A 3 -12.01 -10.31 34.04
CA SER A 3 -11.48 -9.00 33.65
C SER A 3 -10.00 -8.99 33.24
N ARG A 4 -9.27 -10.11 33.48
CA ARG A 4 -7.91 -10.34 32.99
C ARG A 4 -7.87 -10.72 31.50
N ASP A 5 -8.89 -11.43 31.01
CA ASP A 5 -8.95 -11.93 29.64
C ASP A 5 -9.18 -10.78 28.65
N HIS A 6 -10.12 -9.88 28.99
CA HIS A 6 -10.40 -8.67 28.20
C HIS A 6 -9.17 -7.73 28.09
N ARG A 7 -8.36 -7.66 29.16
CA ARG A 7 -7.10 -6.89 29.16
C ARG A 7 -6.03 -7.52 28.26
N ASN A 8 -6.03 -8.85 28.17
CA ASN A 8 -5.11 -9.60 27.31
C ASN A 8 -5.52 -9.50 25.84
N GLU A 9 -6.81 -9.52 25.54
CA GLU A 9 -7.34 -9.30 24.19
C GLU A 9 -7.05 -7.88 23.69
N LEU A 10 -7.32 -6.85 24.50
CA LEU A 10 -7.00 -5.47 24.14
C LEU A 10 -5.49 -5.28 23.91
N LYS A 11 -4.64 -5.90 24.75
CA LYS A 11 -3.19 -5.90 24.54
C LYS A 11 -2.78 -6.59 23.24
N ARG A 12 -3.38 -7.74 22.89
CA ARG A 12 -3.11 -8.46 21.63
C ARG A 12 -3.56 -7.66 20.41
N PHE A 13 -4.73 -7.03 20.49
CA PHE A 13 -5.26 -6.15 19.46
C PHE A 13 -4.35 -4.92 19.26
N LEU A 14 -3.96 -4.22 20.32
CA LEU A 14 -3.04 -3.09 20.20
C LEU A 14 -1.66 -3.53 19.67
N MET A 15 -1.18 -4.70 20.07
CA MET A 15 0.07 -5.26 19.54
C MET A 15 -0.02 -5.56 18.05
N SER A 16 -1.17 -5.98 17.50
CA SER A 16 -1.31 -6.20 16.05
C SER A 16 -1.17 -4.90 15.25
N PHE A 17 -1.66 -3.76 15.76
CA PHE A 17 -1.41 -2.44 15.14
C PHE A 17 0.06 -2.03 15.24
N VAL A 18 0.74 -2.32 16.37
CA VAL A 18 2.17 -2.05 16.50
C VAL A 18 2.98 -2.90 15.50
N HIS A 19 2.60 -4.16 15.30
CA HIS A 19 3.22 -5.03 14.31
C HIS A 19 2.97 -4.54 12.87
N ALA A 20 1.73 -4.16 12.54
CA ALA A 20 1.39 -3.59 11.24
C ALA A 20 2.17 -2.28 10.99
N GLY A 21 2.24 -1.38 11.97
CA GLY A 21 2.99 -0.13 11.90
C GLY A 21 4.49 -0.34 11.69
N ARG A 22 5.10 -1.32 12.37
CA ARG A 22 6.51 -1.69 12.10
C ARG A 22 6.70 -2.25 10.69
N GLY A 23 5.77 -3.06 10.20
CA GLY A 23 5.81 -3.61 8.84
C GLY A 23 5.79 -2.50 7.78
N ILE A 24 4.89 -1.54 7.94
CA ILE A 24 4.81 -0.35 7.07
C ILE A 24 6.11 0.45 7.14
N TRP A 25 6.60 0.76 8.36
CA TRP A 25 7.80 1.56 8.53
C TRP A 25 9.06 0.91 7.94
N LYS A 26 9.21 -0.41 8.12
CA LYS A 26 10.34 -1.16 7.55
C LYS A 26 10.29 -1.11 6.02
N THR A 27 9.15 -1.45 5.43
CA THR A 27 8.94 -1.44 3.97
C THR A 27 9.18 -0.05 3.40
N ALA A 28 8.68 1.00 4.06
CA ALA A 28 8.89 2.38 3.64
C ALA A 28 10.37 2.80 3.62
N ARG A 29 11.23 2.17 4.42
CA ARG A 29 12.68 2.46 4.44
C ARG A 29 13.49 1.60 3.47
N THR A 30 13.07 0.37 3.21
CA THR A 30 13.84 -0.57 2.38
C THR A 30 13.43 -0.54 0.93
N GLU A 31 12.13 -0.37 0.64
CA GLU A 31 11.60 -0.51 -0.71
C GLU A 31 11.54 0.84 -1.44
N ARG A 32 12.29 0.93 -2.53
CA ARG A 32 12.34 2.13 -3.38
C ARG A 32 10.99 2.42 -4.03
N ASN A 33 10.27 1.38 -4.46
CA ASN A 33 8.94 1.52 -5.05
C ASN A 33 7.95 2.09 -4.03
N PHE A 34 7.97 1.61 -2.79
CA PHE A 34 7.16 2.18 -1.71
C PHE A 34 7.47 3.66 -1.47
N GLN A 35 8.75 4.04 -1.44
CA GLN A 35 9.16 5.45 -1.29
C GLN A 35 8.65 6.32 -2.44
N PHE A 36 8.74 5.82 -3.67
CA PHE A 36 8.21 6.51 -4.84
C PHE A 36 6.69 6.69 -4.75
N HIS A 37 5.95 5.63 -4.42
CA HIS A 37 4.49 5.70 -4.27
C HIS A 37 4.07 6.62 -3.12
N ALA A 38 4.80 6.63 -2.01
CA ALA A 38 4.55 7.56 -0.90
C ALA A 38 4.82 9.03 -1.29
N ALA A 39 5.92 9.29 -2.02
CA ALA A 39 6.22 10.63 -2.52
C ALA A 39 5.17 11.12 -3.54
N ALA A 40 4.75 10.24 -4.45
CA ALA A 40 3.67 10.51 -5.39
C ALA A 40 2.35 10.80 -4.66
N ALA A 41 2.00 10.03 -3.64
CA ALA A 41 0.82 10.27 -2.81
C ALA A 41 0.85 11.65 -2.15
N CYS A 42 1.99 12.07 -1.58
CA CYS A 42 2.15 13.42 -1.04
C CYS A 42 1.92 14.50 -2.10
N ALA A 43 2.47 14.33 -3.31
CA ALA A 43 2.25 15.28 -4.41
C ALA A 43 0.77 15.37 -4.81
N VAL A 44 0.08 14.23 -4.94
CA VAL A 44 -1.36 14.18 -5.27
C VAL A 44 -2.20 14.87 -4.19
N ILE A 45 -1.88 14.68 -2.91
CA ILE A 45 -2.57 15.35 -1.81
C ILE A 45 -2.39 16.88 -1.90
N ILE A 46 -1.16 17.35 -2.12
CA ILE A 46 -0.90 18.80 -2.28
C ILE A 46 -1.70 19.36 -3.46
N CYS A 47 -1.66 18.70 -4.62
CA CYS A 47 -2.45 19.08 -5.78
C CYS A 47 -3.95 19.10 -5.45
N GLY A 48 -4.46 18.11 -4.71
CA GLY A 48 -5.87 18.01 -4.32
C GLY A 48 -6.37 19.21 -3.51
N PHE A 49 -5.51 19.76 -2.65
CA PHE A 49 -5.82 20.99 -1.93
C PHE A 49 -5.83 22.22 -2.85
N LEU A 50 -4.95 22.30 -3.85
CA LEU A 50 -4.86 23.44 -4.77
C LEU A 50 -6.10 23.56 -5.68
N VAL A 51 -6.65 22.44 -6.16
CA VAL A 51 -7.85 22.42 -7.03
C VAL A 51 -9.18 22.30 -6.26
N ASN A 52 -9.17 22.40 -4.93
CA ASN A 52 -10.36 22.29 -4.08
C ASN A 52 -11.23 21.04 -4.40
N LEU A 53 -10.66 19.86 -4.17
CA LEU A 53 -11.42 18.61 -4.29
C LEU A 53 -12.62 18.55 -3.33
N SER A 54 -13.73 18.03 -3.84
CA SER A 54 -14.92 17.69 -3.07
C SER A 54 -14.66 16.49 -2.16
N LEU A 55 -15.55 16.28 -1.18
CA LEU A 55 -15.41 15.18 -0.22
C LEU A 55 -15.39 13.80 -0.91
N THR A 56 -16.18 13.62 -1.97
CA THR A 56 -16.23 12.36 -2.74
C THR A 56 -14.95 12.11 -3.52
N GLU A 57 -14.38 13.15 -4.14
CA GLU A 57 -13.09 13.05 -4.83
C GLU A 57 -11.96 12.75 -3.85
N TRP A 58 -11.95 13.38 -2.68
CA TRP A 58 -11.00 13.05 -1.60
C TRP A 58 -11.11 11.60 -1.16
N ALA A 59 -12.33 11.08 -0.96
CA ALA A 59 -12.54 9.70 -0.59
C ALA A 59 -11.95 8.73 -1.64
N ILE A 60 -12.13 9.03 -2.93
CA ILE A 60 -11.55 8.25 -4.02
C ILE A 60 -10.02 8.34 -3.99
N ILE A 61 -9.43 9.54 -3.87
CA ILE A 61 -7.98 9.73 -3.81
C ILE A 61 -7.36 8.96 -2.63
N PHE A 62 -7.95 9.03 -1.44
CA PHE A 62 -7.46 8.27 -0.29
C PHE A 62 -7.59 6.76 -0.48
N LEU A 63 -8.63 6.28 -1.15
CA LEU A 63 -8.79 4.87 -1.49
C LEU A 63 -7.72 4.41 -2.48
N LEU A 64 -7.39 5.23 -3.49
CA LEU A 64 -6.31 4.92 -4.44
C LEU A 64 -4.94 4.91 -3.75
N ILE A 65 -4.65 5.91 -2.92
CA ILE A 65 -3.38 5.96 -2.17
C ILE A 65 -3.27 4.76 -1.21
N GLY A 66 -4.31 4.50 -0.42
CA GLY A 66 -4.33 3.39 0.52
C GLY A 66 -4.23 2.03 -0.19
N GLY A 67 -4.93 1.86 -1.31
CA GLY A 67 -4.86 0.65 -2.13
C GLY A 67 -3.47 0.43 -2.72
N MET A 68 -2.82 1.49 -3.22
CA MET A 68 -1.48 1.43 -3.78
C MET A 68 -0.45 0.97 -2.75
N LEU A 69 -0.42 1.63 -1.58
CA LEU A 69 0.49 1.28 -0.50
C LEU A 69 0.23 -0.14 0.02
N SER A 70 -1.04 -0.56 0.07
CA SER A 70 -1.41 -1.92 0.47
C SER A 70 -0.91 -2.97 -0.51
N LEU A 71 -1.06 -2.72 -1.81
CA LEU A 71 -0.54 -3.63 -2.85
C LEU A 71 0.98 -3.69 -2.86
N GLU A 72 1.67 -2.58 -2.61
CA GLU A 72 3.13 -2.56 -2.50
C GLU A 72 3.63 -3.40 -1.31
N LEU A 73 2.93 -3.32 -0.16
CA LEU A 73 3.21 -4.17 1.00
C LEU A 73 2.97 -5.65 0.69
N LEU A 74 1.91 -5.97 -0.04
CA LEU A 74 1.62 -7.34 -0.47
C LEU A 74 2.67 -7.84 -1.46
N ASN A 75 3.12 -7.01 -2.40
CA ASN A 75 4.21 -7.34 -3.33
C ASN A 75 5.48 -7.67 -2.55
N THR A 76 5.87 -6.81 -1.61
CA THR A 76 7.04 -7.02 -0.74
C THR A 76 6.91 -8.30 0.10
N ALA A 77 5.71 -8.59 0.63
CA ALA A 77 5.46 -9.81 1.40
C ALA A 77 5.60 -11.07 0.55
N ILE A 78 5.10 -11.04 -0.70
CA ILE A 78 5.27 -12.15 -1.66
C ILE A 78 6.75 -12.32 -2.01
N GLU A 79 7.46 -11.24 -2.32
CA GLU A 79 8.90 -11.28 -2.61
C GLU A 79 9.68 -11.94 -1.46
N HIS A 80 9.50 -11.47 -0.23
CA HIS A 80 10.15 -12.05 0.94
C HIS A 80 9.78 -13.52 1.18
N THR A 81 8.53 -13.91 0.93
CA THR A 81 8.08 -15.30 1.09
C THR A 81 8.73 -16.19 0.04
N VAL A 82 8.82 -15.74 -1.21
CA VAL A 82 9.47 -16.48 -2.30
C VAL A 82 10.97 -16.59 -2.03
N ASP A 83 11.62 -15.52 -1.60
CA ASP A 83 13.05 -15.49 -1.26
C ASP A 83 13.39 -16.37 -0.05
N LEU A 84 12.47 -16.50 0.91
CA LEU A 84 12.63 -17.43 2.02
C LEU A 84 12.60 -18.90 1.56
N VAL A 85 11.81 -19.22 0.54
CA VAL A 85 11.60 -20.61 0.07
C VAL A 85 12.70 -21.05 -0.88
N THR A 86 13.25 -20.16 -1.70
CA THR A 86 14.28 -20.54 -2.67
C THR A 86 15.22 -19.40 -3.06
N ASP A 87 16.53 -19.68 -2.96
CA ASP A 87 17.58 -18.78 -3.46
C ASP A 87 17.96 -19.06 -4.93
N LYS A 88 17.44 -20.15 -5.52
CA LYS A 88 17.73 -20.54 -6.90
C LYS A 88 16.62 -20.07 -7.82
N HIS A 89 16.98 -19.70 -9.04
CA HIS A 89 16.00 -19.26 -10.02
C HIS A 89 15.05 -20.43 -10.37
N HIS A 90 13.79 -20.32 -9.95
CA HIS A 90 12.74 -21.31 -10.19
C HIS A 90 11.62 -20.68 -11.03
N PRO A 91 11.13 -21.34 -12.10
CA PRO A 91 10.09 -20.76 -12.97
C PRO A 91 8.84 -20.30 -12.22
N LEU A 92 8.38 -21.08 -11.24
CA LEU A 92 7.22 -20.71 -10.42
C LEU A 92 7.50 -19.53 -9.47
N ALA A 93 8.72 -19.43 -8.93
CA ALA A 93 9.12 -18.31 -8.08
C ALA A 93 9.12 -17.00 -8.88
N LYS A 94 9.64 -17.07 -10.11
CA LYS A 94 9.56 -15.95 -11.05
C LYS A 94 8.11 -15.58 -11.38
N ALA A 95 7.28 -16.56 -11.73
CA ALA A 95 5.88 -16.30 -12.04
C ALA A 95 5.10 -15.66 -10.88
N ALA A 96 5.37 -16.07 -9.63
CA ALA A 96 4.75 -15.47 -8.44
C ALA A 96 5.16 -14.00 -8.25
N LYS A 97 6.45 -13.69 -8.37
CA LYS A 97 6.96 -12.30 -8.29
C LYS A 97 6.43 -11.44 -9.43
N ASP A 98 6.46 -11.95 -10.66
CA ASP A 98 5.95 -11.25 -11.84
C ASP A 98 4.45 -10.95 -11.71
N ALA A 99 3.66 -11.88 -11.16
CA ALA A 99 2.24 -11.66 -10.91
C ALA A 99 1.98 -10.59 -9.83
N ALA A 100 2.77 -10.59 -8.75
CA ALA A 100 2.67 -9.58 -7.69
C ALA A 100 3.00 -8.17 -8.22
N ALA A 101 4.11 -8.04 -8.97
CA ALA A 101 4.48 -6.79 -9.63
C ALA A 101 3.42 -6.36 -10.67
N GLY A 102 2.85 -7.31 -11.41
CA GLY A 102 1.76 -7.08 -12.35
C GLY A 102 0.52 -6.49 -11.68
N ALA A 103 0.14 -6.98 -10.49
CA ALA A 103 -1.01 -6.45 -9.74
C ALA A 103 -0.80 -4.98 -9.33
N VAL A 104 0.40 -4.64 -8.84
CA VAL A 104 0.77 -3.25 -8.53
C VAL A 104 0.68 -2.37 -9.78
N CYS A 105 1.23 -2.85 -10.91
CA CYS A 105 1.22 -2.12 -12.18
C CYS A 105 -0.20 -1.83 -12.69
N VAL A 106 -1.08 -2.83 -12.69
CA VAL A 106 -2.49 -2.66 -13.11
C VAL A 106 -3.18 -1.61 -12.24
N PHE A 107 -3.00 -1.69 -10.92
CA PHE A 107 -3.61 -0.74 -10.00
C PHE A 107 -3.03 0.68 -10.18
N ALA A 108 -1.75 0.81 -10.52
CA ALA A 108 -1.11 2.10 -10.79
C ALA A 108 -1.68 2.77 -12.03
N VAL A 109 -1.85 2.03 -13.12
CA VAL A 109 -2.47 2.55 -14.35
C VAL A 109 -3.89 3.05 -14.08
N ILE A 110 -4.70 2.24 -13.40
CA ILE A 110 -6.08 2.63 -13.06
C ILE A 110 -6.10 3.86 -12.15
N SER A 111 -5.22 3.90 -11.14
CA SER A 111 -5.11 5.04 -10.23
C SER A 111 -4.73 6.33 -10.96
N CYS A 112 -3.81 6.26 -11.92
CA CYS A 112 -3.45 7.39 -12.77
C CYS A 112 -4.65 7.87 -13.62
N ILE A 113 -5.39 6.95 -14.24
CA ILE A 113 -6.58 7.29 -15.04
C ILE A 113 -7.62 7.99 -14.17
N ILE A 114 -7.94 7.45 -13.00
CA ILE A 114 -8.92 8.06 -12.09
C ILE A 114 -8.43 9.42 -11.59
N GLY A 115 -7.14 9.54 -11.28
CA GLY A 115 -6.52 10.83 -10.93
C GLY A 115 -6.72 11.86 -12.05
N LEU A 116 -6.42 11.52 -13.30
CA LEU A 116 -6.64 12.42 -14.44
C LEU A 116 -8.12 12.82 -14.57
N LEU A 117 -9.05 11.89 -14.40
CA LEU A 117 -10.49 12.19 -14.47
C LEU A 117 -10.95 13.17 -13.38
N ILE A 118 -10.32 13.14 -12.20
CA ILE A 118 -10.64 14.04 -11.09
C ILE A 118 -9.97 15.41 -11.27
N PHE A 119 -8.70 15.43 -11.67
CA PHE A 119 -7.90 16.66 -11.73
C PHE A 119 -8.08 17.47 -13.02
N LEU A 120 -8.23 16.81 -14.18
CA LEU A 120 -8.27 17.49 -15.48
C LEU A 120 -9.45 18.47 -15.65
N PRO A 121 -10.68 18.20 -15.14
CA PRO A 121 -11.78 19.16 -15.22
C PRO A 121 -11.63 20.39 -14.30
N LYS A 122 -10.66 20.37 -13.37
CA LYS A 122 -10.46 21.42 -12.37
C LYS A 122 -9.21 22.27 -12.61
N LEU A 123 -8.42 21.90 -13.61
CA LEU A 123 -7.31 22.68 -14.15
C LEU A 123 -7.83 23.67 -15.19
#